data_AF-A0A239SXC4-F1
#
_entry.id   AF-A0A239SXC4-F1
#
_cell.length_a   1.000
_cell.length_b   1.000
_cell.length_c   1.000
_cell.angle_alpha   90.00
_cell.angle_beta   90.00
_cell.angle_gamma   90.00
#
_symmetry.space_group_name_H-M   'P 1'
#
loop_
_entity.id
_entity.type
_entity.pdbx_description
1 polymer ?
#
loop_
_entity_poly.entity_id
_entity_poly.type
_entity_poly.pdbx_seq_one_letter_code
_entity_poly.pdbx_strand_id
1 'polypeptide(L)'
;MMATKLSRLPLNDDYQASYHGFLDAQDRDIWRGLLLEQVKILHQLGWSKSCIEQGYLSLLKVPEIREEHLSYLQKRLVDSQLFGSLVFQKMWHVGMQQSRMTDAQVLLKIAMQVTGMPDDLSGRLEETQELLRRFDPDLEPGDAFWKHFAQTVQRAFPGQSLAGDGKLNRQIHQFRYLISSQQAQWLRQHFRKDNDTDAQALAKYIRDMDQRDSLLEKLGITNYDYYFEYSLTDSSRLHNKIALDRSGKTEQVIYPDGQVGVNFKILLHFHTEFILDEAGHFLNEVDAERVTENGVLNGASFNYANRNGAQHSSLDVSPVNVHDPKFRKKLARQKKLRYISPNRTQGRRGAKSISDWELSYFNPRGYFSQNGKSAAQRVQEAAKAFEKLL
;
A
#
# COMPACT_ATOMS: atom_id res chain seq x y z
N MET A 1 -10.18 -39.71 -1.53
CA MET A 1 -11.06 -38.52 -1.42
C MET A 1 -12.02 -38.53 -2.58
N MET A 2 -13.32 -38.77 -2.34
CA MET A 2 -14.32 -38.56 -3.38
C MET A 2 -14.44 -37.05 -3.62
N ALA A 3 -14.20 -36.60 -4.85
CA ALA A 3 -14.43 -35.20 -5.22
C ALA A 3 -15.92 -34.89 -5.03
N THR A 4 -16.24 -34.02 -4.07
CA THR A 4 -17.61 -33.51 -3.86
C THR A 4 -18.10 -32.87 -5.15
N LYS A 5 -19.15 -33.44 -5.76
CA LYS A 5 -19.75 -32.98 -7.02
C LYS A 5 -20.11 -31.49 -6.93
N LEU A 6 -19.70 -30.70 -7.91
CA LEU A 6 -20.12 -29.30 -8.04
C LEU A 6 -21.60 -29.25 -8.43
N SER A 7 -22.41 -28.67 -7.55
CA SER A 7 -23.86 -28.52 -7.70
C SER A 7 -24.23 -27.11 -8.15
N ARG A 8 -25.43 -26.95 -8.71
CA ARG A 8 -25.97 -25.67 -9.18
C ARG A 8 -27.22 -25.27 -8.40
N LEU A 9 -27.34 -23.99 -8.08
CA LEU A 9 -28.50 -23.38 -7.47
C LEU A 9 -28.98 -22.21 -8.36
N PRO A 10 -30.02 -22.42 -9.17
CA PRO A 10 -30.68 -21.32 -9.89
C PRO A 10 -31.24 -20.33 -8.87
N LEU A 11 -30.88 -19.05 -9.04
CA LEU A 11 -31.36 -17.98 -8.18
C LEU A 11 -32.57 -17.27 -8.80
N ASN A 12 -32.44 -16.85 -10.05
CA ASN A 12 -33.49 -16.30 -10.91
C ASN A 12 -33.07 -16.46 -12.39
N ASP A 13 -33.76 -15.81 -13.32
CA ASP A 13 -33.44 -15.85 -14.76
C ASP A 13 -32.05 -15.29 -15.10
N ASP A 14 -31.48 -14.49 -14.19
CA ASP A 14 -30.22 -13.80 -14.40
C ASP A 14 -29.03 -14.44 -13.71
N TYR A 15 -29.21 -15.13 -12.59
CA TYR A 15 -28.12 -15.60 -11.73
C TYR A 15 -28.24 -17.08 -11.37
N GLN A 16 -27.08 -17.74 -11.33
CA GLN A 16 -26.92 -19.10 -10.85
C GLN A 16 -25.70 -19.18 -9.94
N ALA A 17 -25.87 -19.76 -8.75
CA ALA A 17 -24.76 -20.10 -7.88
C ALA A 17 -24.26 -21.53 -8.13
N SER A 18 -22.98 -21.75 -7.82
CA SER A 18 -22.38 -23.09 -7.81
C SER A 18 -21.76 -23.37 -6.45
N TYR A 19 -21.91 -24.60 -5.97
CA TYR A 19 -21.50 -24.97 -4.62
C TYR A 19 -21.01 -26.42 -4.52
N HIS A 20 -20.15 -26.69 -3.54
CA HIS A 20 -19.76 -28.02 -3.09
C HIS A 20 -20.47 -28.36 -1.78
N GLY A 21 -20.91 -29.61 -1.64
CA GLY A 21 -21.66 -30.11 -0.48
C GLY A 21 -23.13 -30.40 -0.82
N PHE A 22 -23.94 -30.64 0.21
CA PHE A 22 -25.34 -31.02 0.09
C PHE A 22 -26.23 -29.94 0.70
N LEU A 23 -27.23 -29.48 -0.06
CA LEU A 23 -28.32 -28.62 0.43
C LEU A 23 -29.63 -29.38 0.21
N ASP A 24 -30.42 -29.54 1.27
CA ASP A 24 -31.78 -30.05 1.16
C ASP A 24 -32.71 -29.02 0.48
N ALA A 25 -33.97 -29.38 0.22
CA ALA A 25 -34.90 -28.48 -0.47
C ALA A 25 -35.13 -27.16 0.30
N GLN A 26 -35.23 -27.23 1.62
CA GLN A 26 -35.47 -26.07 2.48
C GLN A 26 -34.25 -25.15 2.50
N ASP A 27 -33.04 -25.70 2.63
CA ASP A 27 -31.79 -24.93 2.63
C ASP A 27 -31.55 -24.28 1.27
N ARG A 28 -31.92 -24.94 0.17
CA ARG A 28 -31.84 -24.34 -1.17
C ARG A 28 -32.72 -23.10 -1.32
N ASP A 29 -33.92 -23.13 -0.75
CA ASP A 29 -34.82 -21.97 -0.79
C ASP A 29 -34.30 -20.81 0.09
N ILE A 30 -33.75 -21.13 1.27
CA ILE A 30 -33.11 -20.14 2.15
C ILE A 30 -31.88 -19.52 1.48
N TRP A 31 -30.95 -20.34 0.97
CA TRP A 31 -29.77 -19.88 0.24
C TRP A 31 -30.15 -19.04 -0.98
N ARG A 32 -31.21 -19.43 -1.70
CA ARG A 32 -31.70 -18.65 -2.86
C ARG A 32 -32.08 -17.24 -2.43
N GLY A 33 -32.90 -17.10 -1.40
CA GLY A 33 -33.35 -15.80 -0.89
C GLY A 33 -32.17 -14.92 -0.46
N LEU A 34 -31.30 -15.46 0.39
CA LEU A 34 -30.14 -14.74 0.93
C LEU A 34 -29.15 -14.31 -0.18
N LEU A 35 -28.82 -15.21 -1.10
CA LEU A 35 -27.89 -14.89 -2.18
C LEU A 35 -28.47 -13.83 -3.12
N LEU A 36 -29.78 -13.83 -3.41
CA LEU A 36 -30.40 -12.78 -4.21
C LEU A 36 -30.34 -11.40 -3.54
N GLU A 37 -30.51 -11.33 -2.21
CA GLU A 37 -30.33 -10.09 -1.45
C GLU A 37 -28.88 -9.60 -1.50
N GLN A 38 -27.93 -10.51 -1.32
CA GLN A 38 -26.50 -10.22 -1.41
C GLN A 38 -26.09 -9.73 -2.80
N VAL A 39 -26.62 -10.34 -3.86
CA VAL A 39 -26.42 -9.89 -5.25
C VAL A 39 -26.88 -8.45 -5.42
N LYS A 40 -28.04 -8.06 -4.86
CA LYS A 40 -28.52 -6.67 -4.92
C LYS A 40 -27.56 -5.70 -4.22
N ILE A 41 -27.06 -6.07 -3.04
CA ILE A 41 -26.09 -5.26 -2.28
C ILE A 41 -24.80 -5.06 -3.11
N LEU A 42 -24.27 -6.13 -3.71
CA LEU A 42 -23.05 -6.05 -4.53
C LEU A 42 -23.23 -5.22 -5.80
N HIS A 43 -24.39 -5.30 -6.45
CA HIS A 43 -24.73 -4.41 -7.57
C HIS A 43 -24.79 -2.96 -7.15
N GLN A 44 -25.38 -2.65 -6.00
CA GLN A 44 -25.45 -1.28 -5.47
C GLN A 44 -24.06 -0.72 -5.15
N LEU A 45 -23.10 -1.57 -4.75
CA LEU A 45 -21.69 -1.18 -4.59
C LEU A 45 -21.00 -0.92 -5.93
N GLY A 46 -21.55 -1.39 -7.05
CA GLY A 46 -21.04 -1.18 -8.41
C GLY A 46 -20.39 -2.40 -9.05
N TRP A 47 -20.43 -3.56 -8.43
CA TRP A 47 -19.90 -4.79 -9.03
C TRP A 47 -20.70 -5.19 -10.27
N SER A 48 -20.02 -5.59 -11.34
CA SER A 48 -20.69 -6.08 -12.54
C SER A 48 -21.33 -7.45 -12.31
N LYS A 49 -22.29 -7.81 -13.17
CA LYS A 49 -22.89 -9.15 -13.22
C LYS A 49 -21.82 -10.25 -13.28
N SER A 50 -20.81 -10.10 -14.14
CA SER A 50 -19.73 -11.09 -14.28
C SER A 50 -18.89 -11.24 -13.02
N CYS A 51 -18.55 -10.14 -12.35
CA CYS A 51 -17.81 -10.17 -11.07
C CYS A 51 -18.60 -10.95 -10.00
N ILE A 52 -19.90 -10.72 -9.94
CA ILE A 52 -20.78 -11.38 -8.97
C ILE A 52 -20.92 -12.87 -9.32
N GLU A 53 -21.21 -13.23 -10.57
CA GLU A 53 -21.37 -14.63 -10.95
C GLU A 53 -20.10 -15.46 -10.77
N GLN A 54 -18.97 -14.94 -11.27
CA GLN A 54 -17.72 -15.71 -11.34
C GLN A 54 -16.85 -15.56 -10.10
N GLY A 55 -16.93 -14.43 -9.38
CA GLY A 55 -16.16 -14.18 -8.16
C GLY A 55 -16.94 -14.44 -6.87
N TYR A 56 -18.25 -14.13 -6.85
CA TYR A 56 -19.07 -14.21 -5.65
C TYR A 56 -19.97 -15.46 -5.57
N LEU A 57 -20.63 -15.84 -6.65
CA LEU A 57 -21.58 -16.97 -6.65
C LEU A 57 -20.93 -18.30 -7.04
N SER A 58 -19.63 -18.28 -7.37
CA SER A 58 -18.89 -19.48 -7.76
C SER A 58 -18.26 -20.19 -6.57
N LEU A 59 -18.21 -21.53 -6.66
CA LEU A 59 -17.46 -22.39 -5.75
C LEU A 59 -17.78 -22.16 -4.25
N LEU A 60 -19.06 -21.94 -3.94
CA LEU A 60 -19.52 -21.86 -2.55
C LEU A 60 -19.25 -23.20 -1.84
N LYS A 61 -18.97 -23.16 -0.55
CA LYS A 61 -18.77 -24.36 0.27
C LYS A 61 -19.90 -24.44 1.27
N VAL A 62 -20.75 -25.46 1.15
CA VAL A 62 -21.85 -25.68 2.09
C VAL A 62 -21.25 -26.23 3.39
N PRO A 63 -21.43 -25.55 4.53
CA PRO A 63 -21.01 -26.09 5.82
C PRO A 63 -21.71 -27.42 6.12
N GLU A 64 -21.00 -28.34 6.79
CA GLU A 64 -21.57 -29.63 7.20
C GLU A 64 -22.68 -29.46 8.24
N ILE A 65 -22.56 -28.44 9.09
CA ILE A 65 -23.50 -28.10 10.16
C ILE A 65 -24.49 -27.06 9.62
N ARG A 66 -25.79 -27.38 9.66
CA ARG A 66 -26.86 -26.55 9.09
C ARG A 66 -26.92 -25.15 9.73
N GLU A 67 -26.71 -25.09 11.03
CA GLU A 67 -26.72 -23.86 11.84
C GLU A 67 -25.63 -22.86 11.39
N GLU A 68 -24.59 -23.32 10.69
CA GLU A 68 -23.50 -22.48 10.19
C GLU A 68 -23.77 -21.89 8.79
N HIS A 69 -24.84 -22.31 8.10
CA HIS A 69 -25.10 -21.86 6.73
C HIS A 69 -25.30 -20.35 6.64
N LEU A 70 -26.07 -19.79 7.58
CA LEU A 70 -26.37 -18.36 7.62
C LEU A 70 -25.09 -17.55 7.91
N SER A 71 -24.33 -17.95 8.93
CA SER A 71 -23.10 -17.27 9.31
C SER A 71 -22.03 -17.37 8.22
N TYR A 72 -21.96 -18.49 7.50
CA TYR A 72 -21.13 -18.66 6.31
C TYR A 72 -21.47 -17.63 5.22
N LEU A 73 -22.74 -17.55 4.80
CA LEU A 73 -23.14 -16.61 3.75
C LEU A 73 -23.00 -15.15 4.19
N GLN A 74 -23.26 -14.84 5.46
CA GLN A 74 -23.05 -13.51 6.02
C GLN A 74 -21.58 -13.13 6.04
N LYS A 75 -20.71 -14.02 6.53
CA LYS A 75 -19.25 -13.80 6.51
C LYS A 75 -18.78 -13.57 5.08
N ARG A 76 -19.26 -14.36 4.12
CA ARG A 76 -18.87 -14.22 2.72
C ARG A 76 -19.25 -12.85 2.13
N LEU A 77 -20.41 -12.31 2.51
CA LEU A 77 -20.81 -10.95 2.14
C LEU A 77 -19.93 -9.90 2.80
N VAL A 78 -19.57 -10.08 4.08
CA VAL A 78 -18.64 -9.18 4.78
C VAL A 78 -17.27 -9.21 4.10
N ASP A 79 -16.72 -10.39 3.84
CA ASP A 79 -15.44 -10.56 3.15
C ASP A 79 -15.48 -9.85 1.78
N SER A 80 -16.56 -9.95 1.00
CA SER A 80 -16.68 -9.24 -0.29
C SER A 80 -16.65 -7.71 -0.19
N GLN A 81 -16.79 -7.15 1.01
CA GLN A 81 -16.75 -5.73 1.32
C GLN A 81 -15.52 -5.35 2.16
N LEU A 82 -14.61 -6.28 2.39
CA LEU A 82 -13.34 -6.07 3.07
C LEU A 82 -12.24 -6.00 2.01
N PHE A 83 -11.53 -4.87 1.95
CA PHE A 83 -10.58 -4.59 0.89
C PHE A 83 -9.43 -5.60 0.90
N GLY A 84 -9.24 -6.27 -0.24
CA GLY A 84 -8.19 -7.27 -0.41
C GLY A 84 -8.47 -8.64 0.22
N SER A 85 -9.68 -8.89 0.74
CA SER A 85 -10.06 -10.25 1.15
C SER A 85 -10.08 -11.22 -0.02
N LEU A 86 -10.00 -12.52 0.21
CA LEU A 86 -10.02 -13.52 -0.86
C LEU A 86 -11.27 -13.43 -1.76
N VAL A 87 -12.45 -13.12 -1.18
CA VAL A 87 -13.68 -12.95 -1.97
C VAL A 87 -13.60 -11.67 -2.81
N PHE A 88 -13.14 -10.57 -2.21
CA PHE A 88 -12.93 -9.30 -2.89
C PHE A 88 -11.95 -9.44 -4.04
N GLN A 89 -10.80 -10.09 -3.80
CA GLN A 89 -9.76 -10.34 -4.81
C GLN A 89 -10.29 -11.17 -5.99
N LYS A 90 -11.09 -12.21 -5.75
CA LYS A 90 -11.72 -13.01 -6.81
C LYS A 90 -12.63 -12.17 -7.70
N MET A 91 -13.49 -11.36 -7.09
CA MET A 91 -14.36 -10.45 -7.83
C MET A 91 -13.54 -9.40 -8.60
N TRP A 92 -12.52 -8.84 -7.98
CA TRP A 92 -11.60 -7.87 -8.59
C TRP A 92 -10.90 -8.45 -9.82
N HIS A 93 -10.40 -9.68 -9.71
CA HIS A 93 -9.70 -10.37 -10.80
C HIS A 93 -10.59 -10.56 -12.03
N VAL A 94 -11.85 -10.98 -11.83
CA VAL A 94 -12.84 -11.10 -12.92
C VAL A 94 -13.09 -9.74 -13.56
N GLY A 95 -13.28 -8.69 -12.76
CA GLY A 95 -13.46 -7.32 -13.25
C GLY A 95 -12.25 -6.85 -14.06
N MET A 96 -11.03 -7.18 -13.62
CA MET A 96 -9.79 -6.78 -14.27
C MET A 96 -9.54 -7.46 -15.62
N GLN A 97 -9.93 -8.74 -15.79
CA GLN A 97 -9.78 -9.44 -17.07
C GLN A 97 -10.64 -8.82 -18.18
N GLN A 98 -11.76 -8.22 -17.80
CA GLN A 98 -12.75 -7.67 -18.75
C GLN A 98 -12.69 -6.14 -18.85
N SER A 99 -11.81 -5.48 -18.08
CA SER A 99 -11.88 -4.03 -17.91
C SER A 99 -11.26 -3.25 -19.04
N ARG A 100 -12.04 -2.32 -19.61
CA ARG A 100 -11.53 -1.11 -20.27
C ARG A 100 -11.22 -0.06 -19.21
N MET A 101 -10.74 1.11 -19.63
CA MET A 101 -10.42 2.23 -18.73
C MET A 101 -11.58 2.60 -17.78
N THR A 102 -12.81 2.69 -18.30
CA THR A 102 -14.01 3.02 -17.50
C THR A 102 -14.31 1.97 -16.45
N ASP A 103 -14.13 0.69 -16.80
CA ASP A 103 -14.40 -0.43 -15.92
C ASP A 103 -13.34 -0.48 -14.80
N ALA A 104 -12.07 -0.17 -15.12
CA ALA A 104 -11.02 -0.01 -14.13
C ALA A 104 -11.33 1.14 -13.13
N GLN A 105 -11.86 2.27 -13.62
CA GLN A 105 -12.30 3.35 -12.73
C GLN A 105 -13.47 2.95 -11.83
N VAL A 106 -14.38 2.10 -12.29
CA VAL A 106 -15.46 1.54 -11.47
C VAL A 106 -14.89 0.66 -10.35
N LEU A 107 -13.93 -0.21 -10.65
CA LEU A 107 -13.25 -1.02 -9.63
C LEU A 107 -12.56 -0.14 -8.57
N LEU A 108 -11.86 0.91 -8.99
CA LEU A 108 -11.24 1.86 -8.06
C LEU A 108 -12.27 2.61 -7.20
N LYS A 109 -13.44 2.96 -7.75
CA LYS A 109 -14.54 3.56 -6.97
C LYS A 109 -15.09 2.59 -5.93
N ILE A 110 -15.24 1.31 -6.28
CA ILE A 110 -15.60 0.26 -5.31
C ILE A 110 -14.56 0.22 -4.19
N ALA A 111 -13.26 0.20 -4.51
CA ALA A 111 -12.19 0.23 -3.51
C ALA A 111 -12.29 1.43 -2.56
N MET A 112 -12.53 2.64 -3.09
CA MET A 112 -12.70 3.84 -2.25
C MET A 112 -13.96 3.77 -1.38
N GLN A 113 -15.04 3.18 -1.88
CA GLN A 113 -16.29 3.01 -1.14
C GLN A 113 -16.16 1.98 -0.01
N VAL A 114 -15.58 0.82 -0.26
CA VAL A 114 -15.44 -0.24 0.77
C VAL A 114 -14.46 0.15 1.86
N THR A 115 -13.40 0.89 1.51
CA THR A 115 -12.43 1.41 2.49
C THR A 115 -12.94 2.65 3.23
N GLY A 116 -14.02 3.28 2.74
CA GLY A 116 -14.51 4.54 3.29
C GLY A 116 -13.54 5.71 3.07
N MET A 117 -12.71 5.66 2.02
CA MET A 117 -11.69 6.66 1.76
C MET A 117 -12.31 8.07 1.69
N PRO A 118 -11.85 9.03 2.51
CA PRO A 118 -12.39 10.38 2.48
C PRO A 118 -11.98 11.10 1.19
N ASP A 119 -12.55 12.29 0.95
CA ASP A 119 -12.13 13.15 -0.16
C ASP A 119 -10.69 13.64 0.00
N ASP A 120 -10.24 13.88 1.24
CA ASP A 120 -8.88 14.28 1.60
C ASP A 120 -8.57 13.67 2.98
N LEU A 121 -7.43 13.00 3.12
CA LEU A 121 -6.96 12.46 4.40
C LEU A 121 -6.71 13.60 5.38
N SER A 122 -7.17 13.43 6.62
CA SER A 122 -7.00 14.43 7.68
C SER A 122 -5.62 14.35 8.35
N GLY A 123 -4.95 13.21 8.26
CA GLY A 123 -3.68 12.93 8.96
C GLY A 123 -3.85 12.60 10.44
N ARG A 124 -5.09 12.38 10.92
CA ARG A 124 -5.37 11.98 12.30
C ARG A 124 -5.22 10.47 12.47
N LEU A 125 -4.64 10.09 13.60
CA LEU A 125 -4.41 8.70 13.99
C LEU A 125 -5.71 7.89 13.98
N GLU A 126 -6.79 8.42 14.55
CA GLU A 126 -8.06 7.69 14.67
C GLU A 126 -8.72 7.46 13.31
N GLU A 127 -8.58 8.41 12.37
CA GLU A 127 -9.06 8.23 11.00
C GLU A 127 -8.28 7.13 10.29
N THR A 128 -6.95 7.13 10.41
CA THR A 128 -6.10 6.07 9.83
C THR A 128 -6.48 4.70 10.39
N GLN A 129 -6.63 4.58 11.71
CA GLN A 129 -7.03 3.32 12.35
C GLN A 129 -8.40 2.84 11.87
N GLU A 130 -9.40 3.72 11.73
CA GLU A 130 -10.72 3.35 11.23
C GLU A 130 -10.67 2.87 9.76
N LEU A 131 -9.92 3.58 8.91
CA LEU A 131 -9.75 3.19 7.51
C LEU A 131 -9.04 1.83 7.39
N LEU A 132 -8.03 1.56 8.22
CA LEU A 132 -7.30 0.29 8.19
C LEU A 132 -8.15 -0.91 8.64
N ARG A 133 -9.18 -0.74 9.47
CA ARG A 133 -10.13 -1.82 9.80
C ARG A 133 -10.92 -2.32 8.60
N ARG A 134 -10.88 -1.60 7.47
CA ARG A 134 -11.53 -1.99 6.21
C ARG A 134 -10.65 -2.80 5.28
N PHE A 135 -9.40 -3.06 5.66
CA PHE A 135 -8.50 -3.97 4.96
C PHE A 135 -8.61 -5.36 5.57
N ASP A 136 -8.41 -6.37 4.73
CA ASP A 136 -8.33 -7.74 5.21
C ASP A 136 -7.06 -7.92 6.09
N PRO A 137 -7.18 -8.49 7.30
CA PRO A 137 -6.04 -8.65 8.20
C PRO A 137 -4.99 -9.62 7.66
N ASP A 138 -5.36 -10.52 6.74
CA ASP A 138 -4.44 -11.49 6.13
C ASP A 138 -3.79 -10.94 4.84
N LEU A 139 -4.11 -9.70 4.42
CA LEU A 139 -3.51 -9.07 3.24
C LEU A 139 -2.07 -8.62 3.51
N GLU A 140 -1.12 -9.52 3.26
CA GLU A 140 0.30 -9.27 3.51
C GLU A 140 0.94 -8.30 2.49
N PRO A 141 2.06 -7.61 2.84
CA PRO A 141 2.72 -6.66 1.94
C PRO A 141 3.22 -7.25 0.62
N GLY A 142 3.47 -8.56 0.58
CA GLY A 142 3.93 -9.31 -0.60
C GLY A 142 2.80 -9.93 -1.43
N ASP A 143 1.52 -9.75 -1.05
CA ASP A 143 0.40 -10.36 -1.77
C ASP A 143 0.32 -9.87 -3.23
N ALA A 144 0.11 -10.80 -4.17
CA ALA A 144 -0.01 -10.52 -5.60
C ALA A 144 -1.17 -9.56 -5.95
N PHE A 145 -2.16 -9.41 -5.06
CA PHE A 145 -3.23 -8.43 -5.18
C PHE A 145 -2.70 -7.00 -5.35
N TRP A 146 -1.58 -6.64 -4.71
CA TRP A 146 -0.99 -5.31 -4.86
C TRP A 146 -0.58 -5.00 -6.29
N LYS A 147 -0.01 -5.99 -6.99
CA LYS A 147 0.30 -5.91 -8.42
C LYS A 147 -0.96 -5.74 -9.25
N HIS A 148 -2.02 -6.50 -8.96
CA HIS A 148 -3.31 -6.36 -9.65
C HIS A 148 -3.94 -4.99 -9.42
N PHE A 149 -3.91 -4.47 -8.20
CA PHE A 149 -4.42 -3.14 -7.86
C PHE A 149 -3.64 -2.04 -8.60
N ALA A 150 -2.31 -2.12 -8.59
CA ALA A 150 -1.44 -1.22 -9.34
C ALA A 150 -1.77 -1.24 -10.85
N GLN A 151 -1.94 -2.42 -11.44
CA GLN A 151 -2.38 -2.56 -12.84
C GLN A 151 -3.76 -1.94 -13.10
N THR A 152 -4.70 -2.04 -12.16
CA THR A 152 -5.99 -1.35 -12.26
C THR A 152 -5.80 0.17 -12.32
N VAL A 153 -4.94 0.73 -11.47
CA VAL A 153 -4.62 2.17 -11.48
C VAL A 153 -3.95 2.58 -12.79
N GLN A 154 -2.97 1.81 -13.27
CA GLN A 154 -2.31 2.05 -14.55
C GLN A 154 -3.32 2.09 -15.72
N ARG A 155 -4.32 1.20 -15.70
CA ARG A 155 -5.37 1.14 -16.74
C ARG A 155 -6.40 2.26 -16.60
N ALA A 156 -6.77 2.61 -15.38
CA ALA A 156 -7.75 3.67 -15.09
C ALA A 156 -7.21 5.08 -15.39
N PHE A 157 -5.88 5.26 -15.31
CA PHE A 157 -5.22 6.54 -15.46
C PHE A 157 -4.03 6.47 -16.44
N PRO A 158 -4.29 6.36 -17.76
CA PRO A 158 -3.21 6.39 -18.76
C PRO A 158 -2.49 7.75 -18.80
N GLY A 159 -1.20 7.74 -19.10
CA GLY A 159 -0.38 8.95 -19.18
C GLY A 159 -0.37 9.72 -17.86
N GLN A 160 -0.55 11.04 -17.92
CA GLN A 160 -0.59 11.91 -16.73
C GLN A 160 -1.99 12.13 -16.17
N SER A 161 -2.99 11.33 -16.57
CA SER A 161 -4.38 11.57 -16.19
C SER A 161 -4.63 11.46 -14.69
N LEU A 162 -3.82 10.71 -13.92
CA LEU A 162 -3.94 10.67 -12.44
C LEU A 162 -3.69 12.05 -11.81
N ALA A 163 -2.83 12.88 -12.40
CA ALA A 163 -2.60 14.26 -11.95
C ALA A 163 -3.72 15.24 -12.35
N GLY A 164 -4.72 14.80 -13.14
CA GLY A 164 -5.89 15.59 -13.47
C GLY A 164 -6.77 15.88 -12.25
N ASP A 165 -7.63 16.89 -12.36
CA ASP A 165 -8.58 17.22 -11.30
C ASP A 165 -9.72 16.21 -11.24
N GLY A 166 -10.05 15.76 -10.04
CA GLY A 166 -11.05 14.72 -9.82
C GLY A 166 -11.00 14.14 -8.42
N LYS A 167 -12.19 13.84 -7.86
CA LYS A 167 -12.29 13.18 -6.55
C LYS A 167 -11.58 11.83 -6.54
N LEU A 168 -11.84 10.97 -7.55
CA LEU A 168 -11.21 9.66 -7.64
C LEU A 168 -9.68 9.77 -7.78
N ASN A 169 -9.19 10.71 -8.58
CA ASN A 169 -7.76 10.97 -8.77
C ASN A 169 -7.07 11.29 -7.44
N ARG A 170 -7.65 12.20 -6.67
CA ARG A 170 -7.14 12.61 -5.37
C ARG A 170 -7.19 11.46 -4.37
N GLN A 171 -8.32 10.76 -4.31
CA GLN A 171 -8.47 9.59 -3.43
C GLN A 171 -7.42 8.52 -3.75
N ILE A 172 -7.24 8.16 -5.03
CA ILE A 172 -6.27 7.15 -5.44
C ILE A 172 -4.83 7.58 -5.17
N HIS A 173 -4.46 8.84 -5.43
CA HIS A 173 -3.14 9.34 -5.03
C HIS A 173 -2.91 9.19 -3.52
N GLN A 174 -3.88 9.63 -2.70
CA GLN A 174 -3.75 9.59 -1.25
C GLN A 174 -3.86 8.18 -0.68
N PHE A 175 -4.54 7.27 -1.37
CA PHE A 175 -4.69 5.87 -0.96
C PHE A 175 -3.34 5.15 -0.91
N ARG A 176 -2.34 5.58 -1.70
CA ARG A 176 -0.96 5.07 -1.64
C ARG A 176 -0.35 5.18 -0.24
N TYR A 177 -0.67 6.25 0.50
CA TYR A 177 -0.21 6.45 1.87
C TYR A 177 -0.90 5.49 2.83
N LEU A 178 -2.20 5.25 2.62
CA LEU A 178 -2.97 4.31 3.44
C LEU A 178 -2.52 2.86 3.21
N ILE A 179 -2.20 2.49 1.96
CA ILE A 179 -1.60 1.18 1.64
C ILE A 179 -0.28 1.01 2.40
N SER A 180 0.64 1.97 2.34
CA SER A 180 1.90 1.88 3.07
C SER A 180 1.70 1.80 4.60
N SER A 181 0.69 2.49 5.13
CA SER A 181 0.29 2.39 6.54
C SER A 181 -0.21 0.99 6.89
N GLN A 182 -1.06 0.41 6.04
CA GLN A 182 -1.58 -0.95 6.19
C GLN A 182 -0.44 -1.96 6.20
N GLN A 183 0.51 -1.84 5.28
CA GLN A 183 1.64 -2.76 5.16
C GLN A 183 2.57 -2.69 6.39
N ALA A 184 2.86 -1.48 6.87
CA ALA A 184 3.60 -1.29 8.12
C ALA A 184 2.86 -1.88 9.32
N GLN A 185 1.55 -1.65 9.42
CA GLN A 185 0.74 -2.18 10.52
C GLN A 185 0.61 -3.70 10.48
N TRP A 186 0.50 -4.28 9.29
CA TRP A 186 0.46 -5.73 9.11
C TRP A 186 1.74 -6.37 9.65
N LEU A 187 2.92 -5.82 9.32
CA LEU A 187 4.20 -6.30 9.86
C LEU A 187 4.27 -6.17 11.38
N ARG A 188 3.76 -5.07 11.94
CA ARG A 188 3.69 -4.88 13.40
C ARG A 188 2.80 -5.93 14.07
N GLN A 189 1.70 -6.32 13.46
CA GLN A 189 0.78 -7.31 14.01
C GLN A 189 1.28 -8.75 13.89
N HIS A 190 2.01 -9.07 12.83
CA HIS A 190 2.39 -10.45 12.51
C HIS A 190 3.84 -10.81 12.90
N PHE A 191 4.75 -9.84 12.92
CA PHE A 191 6.19 -10.10 13.11
C PHE A 191 6.83 -9.39 14.30
N ARG A 192 6.22 -8.32 14.82
CA ARG A 192 6.75 -7.59 15.99
C ARG A 192 6.40 -8.32 17.28
N LYS A 193 7.42 -8.67 18.05
CA LYS A 193 7.35 -9.19 19.42
C LYS A 193 7.62 -8.08 20.43
N ASP A 194 7.43 -8.36 21.71
CA ASP A 194 7.73 -7.41 22.79
C ASP A 194 9.16 -6.89 22.69
N ASN A 195 9.31 -5.56 22.70
CA ASN A 195 10.57 -4.81 22.55
C ASN A 195 11.23 -4.86 21.16
N ASP A 196 10.63 -5.48 20.15
CA ASP A 196 11.14 -5.35 18.77
C ASP A 196 10.91 -3.94 18.23
N THR A 197 11.88 -3.43 17.47
CA THR A 197 11.70 -2.29 16.58
C THR A 197 10.92 -2.68 15.33
N ASP A 198 10.37 -1.69 14.62
CA ASP A 198 9.72 -1.93 13.32
C ASP A 198 10.72 -2.53 12.31
N ALA A 199 12.00 -2.13 12.37
CA ALA A 199 13.08 -2.71 11.58
C ALA A 199 13.28 -4.22 11.86
N GLN A 200 13.23 -4.64 13.12
CA GLN A 200 13.34 -6.06 13.46
C GLN A 200 12.15 -6.88 12.97
N ALA A 201 10.93 -6.31 13.02
CA ALA A 201 9.74 -6.94 12.45
C ALA A 201 9.87 -7.10 10.93
N LEU A 202 10.27 -6.04 10.21
CA LEU A 202 10.51 -6.10 8.77
C LEU A 202 11.60 -7.13 8.40
N ALA A 203 12.70 -7.17 9.14
CA ALA A 203 13.79 -8.12 8.88
C ALA A 203 13.34 -9.57 9.10
N LYS A 204 12.46 -9.85 10.06
CA LYS A 204 11.87 -11.19 10.24
C LYS A 204 10.97 -11.57 9.06
N TYR A 205 10.17 -10.63 8.57
CA TYR A 205 9.32 -10.84 7.39
C TYR A 205 10.15 -11.14 6.14
N ILE A 206 11.19 -10.34 5.85
CA ILE A 206 12.07 -10.56 4.70
C ILE A 206 12.72 -11.95 4.76
N ARG A 207 13.24 -12.35 5.93
CA ARG A 207 13.82 -13.70 6.10
C ARG A 207 12.80 -14.82 5.91
N ASP A 208 11.55 -14.62 6.35
CA ASP A 208 10.47 -15.59 6.11
C ASP A 208 10.20 -15.73 4.61
N MET A 209 10.15 -14.62 3.87
CA MET A 209 9.99 -14.67 2.41
C MET A 209 11.17 -15.35 1.69
N ASP A 210 12.41 -15.00 2.04
CA ASP A 210 13.61 -15.60 1.44
C ASP A 210 13.65 -17.14 1.65
N GLN A 211 13.11 -17.62 2.79
CA GLN A 211 12.95 -19.05 3.05
C GLN A 211 11.86 -19.69 2.18
N ARG A 212 10.75 -18.99 1.92
CA ARG A 212 9.71 -19.44 0.98
C ARG A 212 10.28 -19.58 -0.43
N ASP A 213 11.04 -18.59 -0.90
CA ASP A 213 11.69 -18.62 -2.21
C ASP A 213 12.64 -19.81 -2.32
N SER A 214 13.48 -20.02 -1.31
CA SER A 214 14.39 -21.16 -1.23
C SER A 214 13.66 -22.52 -1.29
N LEU A 215 12.42 -22.60 -0.77
CA LEU A 215 11.59 -23.79 -0.86
C LEU A 215 11.01 -23.97 -2.28
N LEU A 216 10.51 -22.89 -2.89
CA LEU A 216 9.98 -22.90 -4.25
C LEU A 216 11.06 -23.32 -5.27
N GLU A 217 12.30 -22.84 -5.11
CA GLU A 217 13.46 -23.27 -5.89
C GLU A 217 13.69 -24.78 -5.79
N LYS A 218 13.65 -25.34 -4.57
CA LYS A 218 13.81 -26.78 -4.34
C LYS A 218 12.69 -27.61 -4.96
N LEU A 219 11.50 -27.03 -5.10
CA LEU A 219 10.36 -27.65 -5.78
C LEU A 219 10.38 -27.44 -7.30
N GLY A 220 11.38 -26.74 -7.84
CA GLY A 220 11.53 -26.46 -9.27
C GLY A 220 10.55 -25.42 -9.81
N ILE A 221 9.95 -24.59 -8.94
CA ILE A 221 9.02 -23.53 -9.33
C ILE A 221 9.83 -22.26 -9.60
N THR A 222 9.98 -21.86 -10.86
CA THR A 222 10.83 -20.72 -11.29
C THR A 222 10.05 -19.51 -11.83
N ASN A 223 8.78 -19.36 -11.43
CA ASN A 223 7.94 -18.26 -11.90
C ASN A 223 8.11 -17.01 -11.04
N TYR A 224 8.50 -15.89 -11.67
CA TYR A 224 8.72 -14.58 -11.05
C TYR A 224 7.54 -14.05 -10.23
N ASP A 225 6.31 -14.45 -10.56
CA ASP A 225 5.13 -14.03 -9.78
C ASP A 225 5.10 -14.60 -8.34
N TYR A 226 5.96 -15.59 -8.03
CA TYR A 226 6.02 -16.25 -6.71
C TYR A 226 7.28 -15.91 -5.91
N TYR A 227 8.29 -15.33 -6.53
CA TYR A 227 9.53 -14.98 -5.84
C TYR A 227 9.40 -13.64 -5.16
N PHE A 228 9.99 -13.53 -3.98
CA PHE A 228 10.13 -12.31 -3.22
C PHE A 228 11.41 -11.56 -3.61
N GLU A 229 11.29 -10.27 -3.88
CA GLU A 229 12.45 -9.43 -4.20
C GLU A 229 12.40 -8.13 -3.41
N TYR A 230 13.52 -7.81 -2.77
CA TYR A 230 13.73 -6.55 -2.07
C TYR A 230 15.02 -5.85 -2.48
N SER A 231 15.07 -4.54 -2.31
CA SER A 231 16.26 -3.72 -2.52
C SER A 231 16.50 -2.77 -1.37
N LEU A 232 17.75 -2.73 -0.91
CA LEU A 232 18.29 -1.76 0.06
C LEU A 232 19.10 -0.64 -0.63
N THR A 233 19.21 -0.70 -1.97
CA THR A 233 20.10 0.20 -2.74
C THR A 233 19.38 1.37 -3.39
N ASP A 234 18.04 1.34 -3.37
CA ASP A 234 17.20 2.42 -3.87
C ASP A 234 17.40 3.71 -3.06
N SER A 235 17.44 4.83 -3.78
CA SER A 235 17.76 6.11 -3.16
C SER A 235 16.63 6.61 -2.26
N SER A 236 16.91 6.74 -0.96
CA SER A 236 16.02 7.39 0.02
C SER A 236 16.21 8.92 0.11
N ARG A 237 16.94 9.54 -0.84
CA ARG A 237 17.29 10.98 -0.79
C ARG A 237 16.09 11.89 -0.54
N LEU A 238 14.97 11.63 -1.19
CA LEU A 238 13.76 12.46 -1.05
C LEU A 238 13.07 12.30 0.30
N HIS A 239 13.40 11.26 1.06
CA HIS A 239 12.91 10.98 2.40
C HIS A 239 13.83 11.56 3.48
N ASN A 240 14.72 12.50 3.15
CA ASN A 240 15.64 13.12 4.13
C ASN A 240 15.43 14.64 4.17
N LYS A 241 14.19 15.10 4.30
CA LYS A 241 13.87 16.54 4.31
C LYS A 241 14.30 17.21 5.61
N ILE A 242 14.87 18.41 5.49
CA ILE A 242 15.16 19.34 6.60
C ILE A 242 14.55 20.71 6.28
N ALA A 243 14.33 21.54 7.28
CA ALA A 243 14.08 22.96 7.09
C ALA A 243 15.33 23.78 7.41
N LEU A 244 15.45 24.95 6.78
CA LEU A 244 16.49 25.92 7.06
C LEU A 244 15.86 27.18 7.66
N ASP A 245 16.17 27.47 8.92
CA ASP A 245 15.76 28.71 9.57
C ASP A 245 16.80 29.81 9.31
N ARG A 246 16.35 30.88 8.67
CA ARG A 246 17.15 32.06 8.29
C ARG A 246 16.77 33.31 9.08
N SER A 247 15.97 33.17 10.13
CA SER A 247 15.53 34.30 10.96
C SER A 247 16.63 34.88 11.84
N GLY A 248 17.67 34.08 12.15
CA GLY A 248 18.84 34.48 12.93
C GLY A 248 20.02 34.97 12.10
N LYS A 249 21.10 35.38 12.77
CA LYS A 249 22.38 35.77 12.14
C LYS A 249 23.11 34.59 11.48
N THR A 250 22.82 33.37 11.91
CA THR A 250 23.35 32.12 11.37
C THR A 250 22.20 31.23 10.95
N GLU A 251 22.30 30.63 9.76
CA GLU A 251 21.32 29.66 9.30
C GLU A 251 21.33 28.41 10.19
N GLN A 252 20.15 27.95 10.61
CA GLN A 252 20.00 26.76 11.44
C GLN A 252 19.27 25.65 10.69
N VAL A 253 19.80 24.44 10.77
CA VAL A 253 19.14 23.23 10.25
C VAL A 253 18.12 22.74 11.27
N ILE A 254 16.88 22.57 10.83
CA ILE A 254 15.79 22.01 11.61
C ILE A 254 15.43 20.65 11.01
N TYR A 255 15.62 19.61 11.80
CA TYR A 255 15.19 18.26 11.46
C TYR A 255 13.71 18.07 11.85
N PRO A 256 12.93 17.28 11.09
CA PRO A 256 11.61 16.85 11.51
C PRO A 256 11.68 16.22 12.91
N ASP A 257 10.70 16.51 13.77
CA ASP A 257 10.64 16.08 15.18
C ASP A 257 11.81 16.60 16.05
N GLY A 258 12.66 17.49 15.53
CA GLY A 258 13.86 17.96 16.20
C GLY A 258 14.96 16.90 16.35
N GLN A 259 14.83 15.75 15.67
CA GLN A 259 15.75 14.63 15.81
C GLN A 259 16.73 14.56 14.63
N VAL A 260 18.02 14.66 14.93
CA VAL A 260 19.08 14.49 13.94
C VAL A 260 19.16 13.03 13.54
N GLY A 261 19.01 12.73 12.26
CA GLY A 261 18.99 11.36 11.74
C GLY A 261 18.99 11.33 10.23
N VAL A 262 19.08 10.14 9.65
CA VAL A 262 18.69 9.89 8.26
C VAL A 262 17.60 8.84 8.19
N ASN A 263 16.90 8.84 7.07
CA ASN A 263 15.93 7.81 6.73
C ASN A 263 16.44 6.99 5.54
N PHE A 264 16.24 5.68 5.59
CA PHE A 264 16.63 4.75 4.53
C PHE A 264 15.42 3.97 4.01
N LYS A 265 15.57 3.41 2.80
CA LYS A 265 14.48 2.81 2.05
C LYS A 265 14.72 1.32 1.84
N ILE A 266 13.65 0.55 1.97
CA ILE A 266 13.56 -0.83 1.53
C ILE A 266 12.41 -0.90 0.52
N LEU A 267 12.68 -1.43 -0.67
CA LEU A 267 11.72 -1.50 -1.77
C LEU A 267 11.41 -2.97 -2.09
N LEU A 268 10.14 -3.38 -2.02
CA LEU A 268 9.68 -4.71 -2.41
C LEU A 268 8.93 -4.66 -3.73
N HIS A 269 9.36 -5.47 -4.71
CA HIS A 269 8.74 -5.57 -6.05
C HIS A 269 8.44 -4.23 -6.74
N PHE A 270 9.23 -3.20 -6.46
CA PHE A 270 9.00 -1.81 -6.90
C PHE A 270 7.71 -1.16 -6.38
N HIS A 271 6.75 -1.91 -5.84
CA HIS A 271 5.44 -1.46 -5.40
C HIS A 271 5.43 -1.03 -3.92
N THR A 272 5.93 -1.89 -3.04
CA THR A 272 5.86 -1.66 -1.60
C THR A 272 7.12 -0.95 -1.13
N GLU A 273 6.97 0.23 -0.56
CA GLU A 273 8.07 0.98 0.04
C GLU A 273 7.97 0.93 1.56
N PHE A 274 9.07 0.63 2.23
CA PHE A 274 9.26 0.92 3.64
C PHE A 274 10.33 1.97 3.80
N ILE A 275 10.03 2.99 4.59
CA ILE A 275 11.00 4.00 5.01
C ILE A 275 11.19 3.84 6.51
N LEU A 276 12.45 3.68 6.92
CA LEU A 276 12.83 3.58 8.32
C LEU A 276 13.70 4.78 8.71
N ASP A 277 13.50 5.29 9.92
CA ASP A 277 14.48 6.19 10.56
C ASP A 277 15.71 5.41 11.07
N GLU A 278 16.76 6.12 11.50
CA GLU A 278 17.97 5.52 12.10
C GLU A 278 17.67 4.67 13.35
N ALA A 279 16.55 4.92 14.06
CA ALA A 279 16.13 4.15 15.24
C ALA A 279 15.35 2.88 14.88
N GLY A 280 15.04 2.67 13.59
CA GLY A 280 14.33 1.50 13.10
C GLY A 280 12.82 1.58 13.27
N HIS A 281 12.23 2.79 13.23
CA HIS A 281 10.79 3.01 13.19
C HIS A 281 10.28 3.20 11.77
N PHE A 282 9.10 2.67 11.44
CA PHE A 282 8.45 3.00 10.18
C PHE A 282 8.06 4.47 10.13
N LEU A 283 8.25 5.06 8.95
CA LEU A 283 7.79 6.40 8.61
C LEU A 283 6.70 6.28 7.54
N ASN A 284 5.49 6.69 7.90
CA ASN A 284 4.35 6.76 7.00
C ASN A 284 3.70 8.14 7.09
N GLU A 285 3.18 8.65 5.96
CA GLU A 285 2.48 9.93 5.93
C GLU A 285 1.21 9.92 6.78
N VAL A 286 0.59 8.74 6.87
CA VAL A 286 -0.46 8.39 7.82
C VAL A 286 -0.05 7.08 8.48
N ASP A 287 0.11 7.03 9.79
CA ASP A 287 0.54 5.85 10.53
C ASP A 287 -0.54 5.46 11.53
N ALA A 288 -0.67 4.16 11.78
CA ALA A 288 -1.72 3.58 12.61
C ALA A 288 -1.43 3.60 14.12
N GLU A 289 -0.20 3.90 14.53
CA GLU A 289 0.26 3.91 15.91
C GLU A 289 0.77 5.29 16.36
N ARG A 290 1.40 6.08 15.49
CA ARG A 290 2.00 7.38 15.84
C ARG A 290 2.07 8.36 14.68
N VAL A 291 1.65 9.61 14.88
CA VAL A 291 1.84 10.70 13.91
C VAL A 291 3.07 11.52 14.28
N THR A 292 4.09 11.53 13.41
CA THR A 292 5.34 12.29 13.59
C THR A 292 5.59 13.24 12.42
N GLU A 293 6.34 14.32 12.62
CA GLU A 293 6.72 15.22 11.52
C GLU A 293 7.57 14.48 10.49
N ASN A 294 8.48 13.60 10.93
CA ASN A 294 9.31 12.80 10.04
C ASN A 294 8.47 11.85 9.19
N GLY A 295 7.45 11.19 9.77
CA GLY A 295 6.49 10.35 9.03
C GLY A 295 5.72 11.14 7.98
N VAL A 296 5.12 12.28 8.37
CA VAL A 296 4.33 13.11 7.44
C VAL A 296 5.17 13.69 6.30
N LEU A 297 6.41 14.08 6.56
CA LEU A 297 7.28 14.71 5.55
C LEU A 297 8.02 13.68 4.70
N ASN A 298 8.48 12.59 5.30
CA ASN A 298 9.43 11.64 4.71
C ASN A 298 8.88 10.22 4.58
N GLY A 299 7.60 10.01 4.87
CA GLY A 299 6.99 8.69 4.87
C GLY A 299 7.03 7.93 3.55
N ALA A 300 6.68 6.65 3.66
CA ALA A 300 6.59 5.70 2.56
C ALA A 300 5.27 5.83 1.79
N SER A 301 5.35 5.67 0.47
CA SER A 301 4.17 5.60 -0.38
C SER A 301 4.26 4.44 -1.36
N PHE A 302 3.20 3.63 -1.44
CA PHE A 302 3.08 2.53 -2.38
C PHE A 302 3.19 3.01 -3.83
N ASN A 303 3.93 2.35 -4.72
CA ASN A 303 4.03 2.74 -6.13
C ASN A 303 3.03 2.00 -7.01
N TYR A 304 2.41 2.74 -7.92
CA TYR A 304 1.54 2.16 -8.94
C TYR A 304 2.30 1.78 -10.20
N ALA A 305 3.42 2.39 -10.54
CA ALA A 305 4.24 1.94 -11.66
C ALA A 305 5.01 0.66 -11.32
N ASN A 306 5.48 -0.05 -12.36
CA ASN A 306 6.25 -1.30 -12.19
C ASN A 306 7.78 -1.05 -12.15
N ARG A 307 8.23 0.15 -12.52
CA ARG A 307 9.65 0.55 -12.56
C ARG A 307 9.81 2.05 -12.78
N ASN A 308 11.02 2.53 -12.54
CA ASN A 308 11.43 3.90 -12.88
C ASN A 308 11.20 4.20 -14.36
N GLY A 309 10.70 5.40 -14.67
CA GLY A 309 10.45 5.84 -16.05
C GLY A 309 9.25 6.78 -16.16
N ALA A 310 8.72 6.92 -17.37
CA ALA A 310 7.60 7.83 -17.66
C ALA A 310 6.33 7.48 -16.86
N GLN A 311 6.03 6.18 -16.70
CA GLN A 311 4.87 5.73 -15.93
C GLN A 311 5.01 6.03 -14.43
N HIS A 312 6.19 5.80 -13.85
CA HIS A 312 6.47 6.19 -12.46
C HIS A 312 6.36 7.71 -12.28
N SER A 313 6.91 8.50 -13.22
CA SER A 313 6.71 9.94 -13.18
C SER A 313 5.24 10.33 -13.24
N SER A 314 4.41 9.65 -14.05
CA SER A 314 3.04 10.04 -14.28
C SER A 314 2.05 9.60 -13.18
N LEU A 315 2.28 8.44 -12.57
CA LEU A 315 1.43 7.88 -11.52
C LEU A 315 1.94 8.20 -10.12
N ASP A 316 3.26 8.21 -9.92
CA ASP A 316 3.83 8.19 -8.58
C ASP A 316 4.46 9.53 -8.16
N VAL A 317 4.83 10.39 -9.14
CA VAL A 317 5.53 11.67 -8.88
C VAL A 317 4.67 12.89 -9.20
N SER A 318 4.16 13.01 -10.43
CA SER A 318 3.40 14.18 -10.87
C SER A 318 2.15 14.47 -10.01
N PRO A 319 1.37 13.47 -9.55
CA PRO A 319 0.19 13.71 -8.74
C PRO A 319 0.47 14.36 -7.39
N VAL A 320 1.68 14.22 -6.82
CA VAL A 320 2.08 14.78 -5.51
C VAL A 320 1.76 16.27 -5.41
N ASN A 321 2.11 17.06 -6.44
CA ASN A 321 1.90 18.51 -6.40
C ASN A 321 0.42 18.90 -6.34
N VAL A 322 -0.45 18.08 -6.92
CA VAL A 322 -1.88 18.36 -7.07
C VAL A 322 -2.64 17.77 -5.89
N HIS A 323 -2.43 16.49 -5.62
CA HIS A 323 -3.31 15.66 -4.81
C HIS A 323 -2.79 15.36 -3.40
N ASP A 324 -1.60 15.84 -3.02
CA ASP A 324 -1.11 15.66 -1.64
C ASP A 324 -2.13 16.22 -0.61
N PRO A 325 -2.34 15.50 0.50
CA PRO A 325 -3.28 15.92 1.54
C PRO A 325 -2.97 17.30 2.09
N LYS A 326 -4.03 18.02 2.50
CA LYS A 326 -3.88 19.40 3.01
C LYS A 326 -3.00 19.45 4.26
N PHE A 327 -3.11 18.47 5.15
CA PHE A 327 -2.31 18.43 6.39
C PHE A 327 -0.81 18.35 6.09
N ARG A 328 -0.40 17.51 5.12
CA ARG A 328 0.99 17.37 4.69
C ARG A 328 1.51 18.65 4.05
N LYS A 329 0.73 19.26 3.15
CA LYS A 329 1.08 20.55 2.51
C LYS A 329 1.25 21.67 3.54
N LYS A 330 0.40 21.68 4.58
CA LYS A 330 0.48 22.64 5.68
C LYS A 330 1.76 22.44 6.50
N LEU A 331 2.09 21.20 6.86
CA LEU A 331 3.30 20.89 7.63
C LEU A 331 4.57 21.26 6.86
N ALA A 332 4.64 20.92 5.57
CA ALA A 332 5.80 21.22 4.72
C ALA A 332 6.09 22.73 4.56
N ARG A 333 5.12 23.59 4.91
CA ARG A 333 5.19 25.06 4.80
C ARG A 333 4.97 25.79 6.14
N GLN A 334 4.96 25.07 7.27
CA GLN A 334 4.59 25.64 8.56
C GLN A 334 5.66 26.60 9.10
N LYS A 335 5.27 27.61 9.90
CA LYS A 335 6.17 28.46 10.70
C LYS A 335 7.23 29.29 9.92
N LYS A 336 6.99 29.65 8.65
CA LYS A 336 7.99 30.24 7.73
C LYS A 336 9.16 29.31 7.38
N LEU A 337 9.12 28.07 7.86
CA LEU A 337 10.10 27.03 7.58
C LEU A 337 9.63 26.27 6.35
N ARG A 338 10.50 26.21 5.33
CA ARG A 338 10.26 25.41 4.13
C ARG A 338 11.12 24.16 4.22
N TYR A 339 10.48 23.01 4.38
CA TYR A 339 11.18 21.74 4.29
C TYR A 339 11.65 21.49 2.86
N ILE A 340 12.90 21.10 2.71
CA ILE A 340 13.59 20.86 1.44
C ILE A 340 14.29 19.50 1.47
N SER A 341 14.26 18.80 0.35
CA SER A 341 15.03 17.57 0.17
C SER A 341 16.45 17.89 -0.31
N PRO A 342 17.44 17.06 0.03
CA PRO A 342 18.80 17.20 -0.49
C PRO A 342 18.80 17.03 -2.01
N ASN A 343 19.59 17.81 -2.75
CA ASN A 343 19.69 17.68 -4.21
C ASN A 343 20.65 16.53 -4.61
N ARG A 344 20.74 16.24 -5.91
CA ARG A 344 21.59 15.15 -6.46
C ARG A 344 22.94 15.65 -6.97
N THR A 345 23.35 16.88 -6.68
CA THR A 345 24.58 17.47 -7.23
C THR A 345 25.79 16.66 -6.79
N GLN A 346 26.59 16.17 -7.75
CA GLN A 346 27.77 15.35 -7.48
C GLN A 346 29.05 16.18 -7.53
N GLY A 347 29.67 16.38 -6.36
CA GLY A 347 30.93 17.09 -6.20
C GLY A 347 30.83 18.60 -6.41
N ARG A 348 31.79 19.34 -5.83
CA ARG A 348 31.82 20.81 -5.90
C ARG A 348 32.00 21.35 -7.32
N ARG A 349 32.77 20.65 -8.18
CA ARG A 349 33.00 21.07 -9.58
C ARG A 349 31.77 20.90 -10.47
N GLY A 350 30.86 19.99 -10.11
CA GLY A 350 29.60 19.77 -10.82
C GLY A 350 28.44 20.64 -10.32
N ALA A 351 28.67 21.44 -9.27
CA ALA A 351 27.65 22.29 -8.68
C ALA A 351 27.49 23.59 -9.47
N LYS A 352 26.23 24.03 -9.64
CA LYS A 352 25.93 25.31 -10.31
C LYS A 352 26.33 26.52 -9.47
N SER A 353 26.40 26.34 -8.16
CA SER A 353 26.79 27.36 -7.18
C SER A 353 27.32 26.69 -5.91
N ILE A 354 27.90 27.48 -5.00
CA ILE A 354 28.26 27.00 -3.66
C ILE A 354 27.01 26.52 -2.90
N SER A 355 25.92 27.29 -2.95
CA SER A 355 24.66 26.92 -2.31
C SER A 355 24.05 25.63 -2.86
N ASP A 356 24.21 25.35 -4.15
CA ASP A 356 23.81 24.07 -4.74
C ASP A 356 24.64 22.91 -4.18
N TRP A 357 25.94 23.10 -3.96
CA TRP A 357 26.77 22.09 -3.31
C TRP A 357 26.46 21.90 -1.82
N GLU A 358 26.14 22.97 -1.09
CA GLU A 358 25.75 22.90 0.33
C GLU A 358 24.47 22.09 0.55
N LEU A 359 23.55 22.10 -0.42
CA LEU A 359 22.31 21.32 -0.41
C LEU A 359 22.47 19.88 -0.93
N SER A 360 23.67 19.46 -1.30
CA SER A 360 23.89 18.14 -1.90
C SER A 360 23.79 17.00 -0.90
N TYR A 361 23.11 15.93 -1.33
CA TYR A 361 23.06 14.65 -0.64
C TYR A 361 24.45 14.02 -0.43
N PHE A 362 25.42 14.38 -1.27
CA PHE A 362 26.77 13.82 -1.30
C PHE A 362 27.81 14.72 -0.65
N ASN A 363 27.44 15.89 -0.13
CA ASN A 363 28.39 16.83 0.48
C ASN A 363 28.63 16.50 1.98
N PRO A 364 29.85 16.10 2.39
CA PRO A 364 30.16 15.79 3.79
C PRO A 364 30.30 17.00 4.70
N ARG A 365 30.14 18.21 4.15
CA ARG A 365 30.16 19.49 4.88
C ARG A 365 28.94 20.37 4.55
N GLY A 366 27.90 19.79 3.96
CA GLY A 366 26.66 20.48 3.59
C GLY A 366 25.62 20.47 4.70
N TYR A 367 24.44 21.06 4.44
CA TYR A 367 23.36 21.16 5.42
C TYR A 367 22.79 19.80 5.87
N PHE A 368 22.92 18.78 5.02
CA PHE A 368 22.46 17.42 5.32
C PHE A 368 23.56 16.53 5.92
N SER A 369 24.76 17.08 6.16
CA SER A 369 25.89 16.33 6.71
C SER A 369 25.85 16.29 8.24
N GLN A 370 26.44 15.25 8.81
CA GLN A 370 26.64 15.14 10.26
C GLN A 370 27.98 14.47 10.52
N ASN A 371 28.76 15.00 11.47
CA ASN A 371 30.06 14.44 11.88
C ASN A 371 31.02 14.16 10.71
N GLY A 372 31.04 15.06 9.71
CA GLY A 372 31.90 14.92 8.52
C GLY A 372 31.45 13.85 7.51
N LYS A 373 30.26 13.25 7.68
CA LYS A 373 29.67 12.31 6.74
C LYS A 373 28.51 12.95 5.99
N SER A 374 28.44 12.72 4.68
CA SER A 374 27.30 13.11 3.86
C SER A 374 26.05 12.30 4.21
N ALA A 375 24.86 12.81 3.89
CA ALA A 375 23.62 12.06 4.06
C ALA A 375 23.65 10.73 3.29
N ALA A 376 24.24 10.70 2.09
CA ALA A 376 24.43 9.47 1.32
C ALA A 376 25.21 8.38 2.09
N GLN A 377 26.33 8.76 2.72
CA GLN A 377 27.15 7.84 3.52
C GLN A 377 26.38 7.35 4.74
N ARG A 378 25.69 8.24 5.44
CA ARG A 378 24.89 7.90 6.63
C ARG A 378 23.75 6.94 6.28
N VAL A 379 23.04 7.19 5.17
CA VAL A 379 21.98 6.28 4.69
C VAL A 379 22.55 4.91 4.34
N GLN A 380 23.71 4.86 3.69
CA GLN A 380 24.38 3.59 3.41
C GLN A 380 24.77 2.85 4.70
N GLU A 381 25.23 3.56 5.72
CA GLU A 381 25.55 2.98 7.04
C GLU A 381 24.30 2.44 7.74
N ALA A 382 23.18 3.17 7.70
CA ALA A 382 21.90 2.72 8.25
C ALA A 382 21.36 1.49 7.51
N ALA A 383 21.41 1.47 6.18
CA ALA A 383 21.02 0.32 5.37
C ALA A 383 21.89 -0.92 5.67
N LYS A 384 23.21 -0.75 5.83
CA LYS A 384 24.12 -1.83 6.24
C LYS A 384 23.88 -2.30 7.68
N ALA A 385 23.40 -1.43 8.56
CA ALA A 385 23.02 -1.83 9.91
C ALA A 385 21.75 -2.69 9.87
N PHE A 386 20.77 -2.35 9.03
CA PHE A 386 19.59 -3.17 8.79
C PHE A 386 19.93 -4.51 8.13
N GLU A 387 20.84 -4.54 7.16
CA GLU A 387 21.29 -5.77 6.48
C GLU A 387 21.82 -6.83 7.47
N LYS A 388 22.37 -6.42 8.62
CA LYS A 388 22.81 -7.35 9.68
C LYS A 388 21.67 -8.01 10.46
N LEU A 389 20.43 -7.57 10.26
CA LEU A 389 19.23 -8.17 10.86
C LEU A 389 18.64 -9.29 9.99
N LEU A 390 19.04 -9.34 8.71
CA LEU A 390 18.72 -10.39 7.75
C LEU A 390 19.70 -11.56 7.95
#